data_AF-A0A654CY90-F1
#
_entry.id   AF-A0A654CY90-F1
#
_cell.length_a   1.000
_cell.length_b   1.000
_cell.length_c   1.000
_cell.angle_alpha   90.00
_cell.angle_beta   90.00
_cell.angle_gamma   90.00
#
_symmetry.space_group_name_H-M   'P 1'
#
loop_
_entity.id
_entity.type
_entity.pdbx_description
1 polymer ?
#
loop_
_entity_poly.entity_id
_entity_poly.type
_entity_poly.pdbx_seq_one_letter_code
_entity_poly.pdbx_strand_id
1 'polypeptide(L)'
;MNQFSQIEIANWIAIYLSAGMCCAIAMVMSVSVTVHGLWQDKAWQDVRTVRGAVLFLPKAWWRWQKLYLLSTPVTLGIVSYFAATMTWA
;
A
#
# COMPACT_ATOMS: atom_id res chain seq x y z
N MET A 1 29.00 -21.08 4.28
CA MET A 1 27.68 -20.42 4.33
C MET A 1 27.60 -19.72 5.68
N ASN A 2 27.57 -18.39 5.71
CA ASN A 2 27.44 -17.65 6.96
C ASN A 2 26.09 -18.00 7.59
N GLN A 3 26.08 -18.68 8.74
CA GLN A 3 24.85 -18.81 9.51
C GLN A 3 24.57 -17.45 10.13
N PHE A 4 23.40 -16.89 9.81
CA PHE A 4 22.91 -15.68 10.47
C PHE A 4 22.76 -15.92 11.97
N SER A 5 23.17 -14.95 12.78
CA SER A 5 22.89 -14.91 14.21
C SER A 5 21.39 -14.85 14.46
N GLN A 6 20.93 -15.32 15.62
CA GLN A 6 19.51 -15.24 16.00
C GLN A 6 18.98 -13.80 15.95
N ILE A 7 19.82 -12.82 16.27
CA ILE A 7 19.49 -11.39 16.24
C ILE A 7 19.24 -10.91 14.81
N GLU A 8 20.08 -11.32 13.86
CA GLU A 8 19.92 -10.95 12.45
C GLU A 8 18.62 -11.54 11.87
N ILE A 9 18.30 -12.79 12.22
CA ILE A 9 17.05 -13.43 11.78
C ILE A 9 15.84 -12.68 12.34
N ALA A 10 15.86 -12.31 13.62
CA ALA A 10 14.80 -11.53 14.24
C ALA A 10 14.61 -10.15 13.59
N ASN A 11 15.71 -9.46 13.28
CA ASN A 11 15.68 -8.16 12.59
C ASN A 11 15.08 -8.28 11.18
N TRP A 12 15.45 -9.31 10.42
CA TRP A 12 14.83 -9.57 9.11
C TRP A 12 13.33 -9.80 9.21
N ILE A 13 12.88 -10.61 10.17
CA ILE A 13 11.46 -10.85 10.42
C ILE A 13 10.73 -9.54 10.78
N ALA A 14 11.34 -8.72 11.65
CA ALA A 14 10.77 -7.43 12.03
C ALA A 14 10.64 -6.48 10.84
N ILE A 15 11.62 -6.44 9.94
CA ILE A 15 11.57 -5.65 8.71
C ILE A 15 10.44 -6.13 7.80
N TYR A 16 10.30 -7.43 7.57
CA TYR A 16 9.21 -7.98 6.76
C TYR A 16 7.83 -7.69 7.37
N LEU A 17 7.69 -7.79 8.70
CA LEU A 17 6.46 -7.45 9.41
C LEU A 17 6.11 -5.96 9.26
N SER A 18 7.09 -5.07 9.48
CA SER A 18 6.87 -3.63 9.35
C SER A 18 6.48 -3.20 7.93
N ALA A 19 7.11 -3.80 6.91
CA ALA A 19 6.74 -3.62 5.52
C ALA A 19 5.31 -4.10 5.25
N GLY A 20 4.97 -5.31 5.73
CA GLY A 20 3.62 -5.86 5.61
C GLY A 20 2.54 -4.98 6.26
N MET A 21 2.82 -4.42 7.44
CA MET A 21 1.92 -3.48 8.10
C MET A 21 1.73 -2.19 7.31
N CYS A 22 2.80 -1.61 6.75
CA CYS A 22 2.70 -0.43 5.89
C CYS A 22 1.86 -0.72 4.63
N CYS A 23 2.05 -1.88 4.00
CA CYS A 23 1.25 -2.30 2.85
C CYS A 23 -0.24 -2.48 3.24
N ALA A 24 -0.53 -3.07 4.40
CA ALA A 24 -1.89 -3.25 4.88
C ALA A 24 -2.61 -1.91 5.12
N ILE A 25 -1.92 -0.94 5.75
CA ILE A 25 -2.46 0.40 5.97
C ILE A 25 -2.72 1.11 4.63
N ALA A 26 -1.77 1.04 3.69
CA ALA A 26 -1.91 1.62 2.36
C ALA A 26 -3.11 1.02 1.60
N MET A 27 -3.31 -0.31 1.68
CA MET A 27 -4.47 -1.01 1.13
C MET A 27 -5.78 -0.51 1.74
N VAL A 28 -5.87 -0.44 3.07
CA VAL A 28 -7.08 0.05 3.77
C VAL A 28 -7.41 1.48 3.36
N MET A 29 -6.41 2.36 3.28
CA MET A 29 -6.59 3.74 2.84
C MET A 29 -7.05 3.81 1.38
N SER A 30 -6.45 3.02 0.48
CA SER A 30 -6.84 2.97 -0.93
C SER A 30 -8.29 2.50 -1.13
N VAL A 31 -8.70 1.46 -0.40
CA VAL A 31 -10.09 0.96 -0.40
C VAL A 31 -11.02 2.01 0.15
N SER A 32 -10.69 2.64 1.28
CA SER A 32 -11.51 3.67 1.92
C SER A 32 -11.74 4.88 0.99
N VAL A 33 -10.69 5.36 0.32
CA VAL A 33 -10.79 6.46 -0.66
C VAL A 33 -11.63 6.05 -1.87
N THR A 34 -11.48 4.81 -2.34
CA THR A 34 -12.28 4.27 -3.45
C THR A 34 -13.77 4.21 -3.09
N VAL A 35 -14.09 3.67 -1.91
CA VAL A 35 -15.47 3.57 -1.39
C VAL A 35 -16.06 4.96 -1.16
N HIS A 36 -15.31 5.87 -0.55
CA HIS A 36 -15.76 7.24 -0.32
C HIS A 36 -16.01 7.99 -1.64
N GLY A 37 -15.14 7.79 -2.65
CA GLY A 37 -15.33 8.33 -3.99
C GLY A 37 -16.59 7.79 -4.66
N LEU A 38 -16.84 6.47 -4.58
CA LEU A 38 -18.07 5.85 -5.09
C LEU A 38 -19.32 6.40 -4.39
N TRP A 39 -19.23 6.71 -3.11
CA TRP A 39 -20.34 7.24 -2.31
C TRP A 39 -20.62 8.72 -2.61
N GLN A 40 -19.56 9.54 -2.78
CA GLN A 40 -19.69 10.96 -3.13
C GLN A 40 -20.15 11.20 -4.56
N ASP A 41 -19.64 10.44 -5.55
CA ASP A 41 -19.97 10.67 -6.96
C ASP A 41 -21.42 10.27 -7.32
N LYS A 42 -22.20 9.68 -6.39
CA LYS A 42 -23.49 9.02 -6.73
C LYS A 42 -23.35 8.15 -7.99
N ALA A 43 -22.17 7.54 -8.19
CA ALA A 43 -21.83 6.76 -9.38
C ALA A 43 -22.81 5.57 -9.59
N TRP A 44 -23.55 5.20 -8.55
CA TRP A 44 -24.68 4.28 -8.61
C TRP A 44 -25.75 4.66 -9.65
N GLN A 45 -25.90 5.94 -10.01
CA GLN A 45 -26.84 6.35 -11.06
C GLN A 45 -26.29 6.21 -12.49
N ASP A 46 -24.96 6.30 -12.69
CA ASP A 46 -24.33 6.29 -14.02
C ASP A 46 -23.74 4.91 -14.40
N VAL A 47 -23.48 4.03 -13.42
CA VAL A 47 -23.00 2.64 -13.64
C VAL A 47 -24.04 1.73 -14.33
N ARG A 48 -25.28 2.20 -14.52
CA ARG A 48 -26.26 1.49 -15.38
C ARG A 48 -25.84 1.43 -16.86
N THR A 49 -24.86 2.22 -17.29
CA THR A 49 -24.39 2.24 -18.68
C THR A 49 -22.94 1.75 -18.79
N VAL A 50 -22.70 0.74 -19.63
CA VAL A 50 -21.36 0.14 -19.93
C VAL A 50 -20.31 1.21 -20.27
N ARG A 51 -20.73 2.32 -20.87
CA ARG A 51 -19.89 3.48 -21.22
C ARG A 51 -19.32 4.21 -20.00
N GLY A 52 -20.05 4.25 -18.88
CA GLY A 52 -19.58 4.80 -17.61
C GLY A 52 -18.49 3.92 -16.98
N ALA A 53 -18.68 2.60 -16.99
CA ALA A 53 -17.67 1.65 -16.52
C ALA A 53 -16.36 1.73 -17.31
N VAL A 54 -16.44 1.84 -18.65
CA VAL A 54 -15.26 1.94 -19.53
C VAL A 54 -14.43 3.22 -19.28
N LEU A 55 -15.07 4.33 -18.88
CA LEU A 55 -14.36 5.58 -18.54
C LEU A 55 -13.89 5.63 -17.07
N PHE A 56 -14.57 4.90 -16.17
CA PHE A 56 -14.20 4.81 -14.76
C PHE A 56 -13.02 3.86 -14.50
N LEU A 57 -12.95 2.72 -15.20
CA LEU A 57 -11.85 1.76 -15.03
C LEU A 57 -10.45 2.40 -15.20
N PRO A 58 -10.13 3.12 -16.29
CA PRO A 58 -8.80 3.70 -16.47
C PRO A 58 -8.51 4.83 -15.48
N LYS A 59 -9.53 5.62 -15.07
CA LYS A 59 -9.37 6.64 -14.03
C LYS A 59 -9.13 6.04 -12.65
N ALA A 60 -9.87 4.98 -12.29
CA ALA A 60 -9.71 4.25 -11.05
C ALA A 60 -8.34 3.54 -11.01
N TRP A 61 -7.94 2.90 -12.11
CA TRP A 61 -6.63 2.30 -12.29
C TRP A 61 -5.50 3.32 -12.13
N TRP A 62 -5.60 4.48 -12.79
CA TRP A 62 -4.60 5.54 -12.70
C TRP A 62 -4.51 6.15 -11.29
N ARG A 63 -5.64 6.32 -10.60
CA ARG A 63 -5.65 6.72 -9.19
C ARG A 63 -4.99 5.67 -8.31
N TRP A 64 -5.29 4.40 -8.53
CA TRP A 64 -4.67 3.29 -7.80
C TRP A 64 -3.16 3.26 -8.03
N GLN A 65 -2.71 3.44 -9.28
CA GLN A 65 -1.29 3.50 -9.63
C GLN A 65 -0.56 4.66 -8.96
N LYS A 66 -1.17 5.86 -8.93
CA LYS A 66 -0.60 7.01 -8.20
C LYS A 66 -0.50 6.74 -6.71
N LEU A 67 -1.54 6.19 -6.09
CA LEU A 67 -1.51 5.82 -4.67
C LEU A 67 -0.44 4.76 -4.40
N TYR A 68 -0.29 3.77 -5.28
CA TYR A 68 0.73 2.74 -5.16
C TYR A 68 2.13 3.35 -5.19
N LEU A 69 2.42 4.18 -6.21
CA LEU A 69 3.70 4.89 -6.37
C LEU A 69 3.98 5.91 -5.27
N LEU A 70 2.95 6.46 -4.63
CA LEU A 70 3.09 7.40 -3.52
C LEU A 70 3.29 6.66 -2.18
N SER A 71 2.75 5.45 -2.05
CA SER A 71 2.90 4.61 -0.85
C SER A 71 4.27 3.93 -0.77
N THR A 72 4.89 3.60 -1.91
CA THR A 72 6.22 2.97 -1.97
C THR A 72 7.34 3.79 -1.31
N PRO A 73 7.55 5.09 -1.61
CA PRO A 73 8.61 5.87 -0.96
C PRO A 73 8.34 6.06 0.53
N VAL A 74 7.08 6.18 0.95
CA VAL A 74 6.71 6.27 2.37
C VAL A 74 6.99 4.95 3.09
N THR A 75 6.61 3.83 2.50
CA THR A 75 6.87 2.48 3.05
C THR A 75 8.37 2.22 3.13
N LEU A 76 9.12 2.52 2.07
CA LEU A 76 10.57 2.40 2.06
C LEU A 76 11.22 3.30 3.11
N GLY A 77 10.74 4.54 3.28
CA GLY A 77 11.25 5.47 4.30
C GLY A 77 11.05 4.95 5.72
N ILE A 78 9.84 4.47 6.05
CA ILE A 78 9.52 3.92 7.37
C ILE A 78 10.34 2.66 7.64
N VAL A 79 10.40 1.73 6.70
CA VAL A 79 11.11 0.45 6.86
C VAL A 79 12.63 0.68 6.94
N SER A 80 13.18 1.60 6.15
CA SER A 80 14.61 1.94 6.19
C SER A 80 14.99 2.62 7.51
N TYR A 81 14.16 3.56 7.99
CA TYR A 81 14.35 4.18 9.29
C TYR A 81 14.28 3.14 10.42
N PHE A 82 13.29 2.25 10.39
CA PHE A 82 13.15 1.17 11.36
C PHE A 82 14.36 0.22 11.35
N ALA A 83 14.82 -0.18 10.16
CA ALA A 83 16.03 -0.98 10.00
C ALA A 83 17.28 -0.28 10.56
N ALA A 84 17.38 1.05 10.42
CA ALA A 84 18.48 1.83 10.97
C ALA A 84 18.45 1.92 12.51
N THR A 85 17.29 1.73 13.15
CA THR A 85 17.18 1.69 14.61
C THR A 85 17.53 0.32 15.23
N MET A 86 17.71 -0.72 14.42
CA MET A 86 18.02 -2.07 14.90
C MET A 86 19.52 -2.28 15.10
N THR A 87 19.86 -3.10 16.09
CA THR A 87 21.23 -3.57 16.32
C THR A 87 21.48 -4.83 15.48
N TRP A 88 22.42 -4.75 14.54
CA TRP A 88 22.69 -5.81 13.57
C TRP A 88 23.84 -6.75 13.94
N ALA A 89 24.58 -6.42 15.00
CA ALA A 89 25.73 -7.18 15.49
C ALA A 89 25.80 -7.13 17.01
#